data_AF-A0A821K1V9-F1
#
_entry.id   AF-A0A821K1V9-F1
#
_cell.length_a   1.000
_cell.length_b   1.000
_cell.length_c   1.000
_cell.angle_alpha   90.00
_cell.angle_beta   90.00
_cell.angle_gamma   90.00
#
_symmetry.space_group_name_H-M   'P 1'
#
loop_
_entity.id
_entity.type
_entity.pdbx_description
1 polymer ?
#
loop_
_entity_poly.entity_id
_entity_poly.type
_entity_poly.pdbx_seq_one_letter_code
_entity_poly.pdbx_strand_id
1 'polypeptide(L)'
;MLNLEELTLYIDVSSFKIFIDGNNLKENIINHLSRLNKFLFNILSIMHLHMKPYLPTNEEIENTFSNFTGNKIISSVEYFPIRQSGQCRIYTYPFTINNYARISNNFSGGLFKYVHEISLFDEHHFEHEFFIRIAQSFPFLK
;
A
#
# COMPACT_ATOMS: atom_id res chain seq x y z
N MET A 1 -20.84 14.53 -17.94
CA MET A 1 -20.03 14.08 -16.79
C MET A 1 -20.19 12.58 -16.67
N LEU A 2 -19.08 11.83 -16.68
CA LEU A 2 -19.08 10.37 -16.66
C LEU A 2 -19.73 9.86 -15.37
N ASN A 3 -20.73 8.99 -15.50
CA ASN A 3 -21.38 8.26 -14.41
C ASN A 3 -20.47 7.15 -13.91
N LEU A 4 -19.27 7.49 -13.43
CA LEU A 4 -18.31 6.49 -12.97
C LEU A 4 -18.77 5.95 -11.61
N GLU A 5 -19.32 4.73 -11.62
CA GLU A 5 -19.84 4.05 -10.43
C GLU A 5 -18.81 3.12 -9.78
N GLU A 6 -17.87 2.59 -10.56
CA GLU A 6 -16.78 1.74 -10.08
C GLU A 6 -15.42 2.28 -10.55
N LEU A 7 -14.46 2.33 -9.64
CA LEU A 7 -13.08 2.70 -9.92
C LEU A 7 -12.14 1.78 -9.18
N THR A 8 -11.18 1.21 -9.91
CA THR A 8 -10.01 0.56 -9.33
C THR A 8 -8.79 1.43 -9.59
N LEU A 9 -8.17 1.93 -8.54
CA LEU A 9 -6.99 2.79 -8.60
C LEU A 9 -5.73 2.02 -8.25
N TYR A 10 -4.73 2.09 -9.13
CA TYR A 10 -3.38 1.65 -8.83
C TYR A 10 -2.44 2.83 -8.99
N ILE A 11 -1.65 3.12 -7.95
CA ILE A 11 -0.73 4.24 -7.99
C ILE A 11 0.54 3.94 -7.20
N ASP A 12 1.66 4.34 -7.75
CA ASP A 12 2.96 4.39 -7.09
C ASP A 12 3.41 5.85 -7.11
N VAL A 13 3.56 6.46 -5.93
CA VAL A 13 3.83 7.90 -5.79
C VAL A 13 4.98 8.13 -4.82
N SER A 14 5.97 8.88 -5.27
CA SER A 14 6.99 9.45 -4.40
C SER A 14 6.56 10.85 -3.94
N SER A 15 6.51 11.06 -2.63
CA SER A 15 6.15 12.29 -1.95
C SER A 15 7.31 12.74 -1.04
N PHE A 16 7.50 14.04 -0.88
CA PHE A 16 8.59 14.55 -0.05
C PHE A 16 8.26 14.63 1.44
N LYS A 17 6.99 14.56 1.84
CA LYS A 17 6.58 14.99 3.19
C LYS A 17 5.65 14.05 3.94
N ILE A 18 4.73 13.39 3.25
CA ILE A 18 3.71 12.52 3.85
C ILE A 18 3.39 11.35 2.93
N PHE A 19 2.99 10.23 3.52
CA PHE A 19 2.33 9.16 2.79
C PHE A 19 0.94 9.60 2.34
N ILE A 20 0.47 9.03 1.23
CA ILE A 20 -0.94 9.13 0.84
C ILE A 20 -1.78 8.38 1.87
N ASP A 21 -2.73 9.06 2.50
CA ASP A 21 -3.66 8.50 3.48
C ASP A 21 -5.14 8.61 3.00
N GLY A 22 -6.07 8.22 3.86
CA GLY A 22 -7.50 8.26 3.58
C GLY A 22 -8.04 9.68 3.41
N ASN A 23 -7.47 10.66 4.11
CA ASN A 23 -7.86 12.06 3.95
C ASN A 23 -7.46 12.57 2.57
N ASN A 24 -6.24 12.26 2.13
CA ASN A 24 -5.76 12.63 0.79
C ASN A 24 -6.67 12.05 -0.30
N LEU A 25 -7.04 10.77 -0.22
CA LEU A 25 -7.94 10.16 -1.21
C LEU A 25 -9.36 10.74 -1.17
N LYS A 26 -9.87 11.03 0.03
CA LYS A 26 -11.19 11.63 0.19
C LYS A 26 -11.26 13.00 -0.47
N GLU A 27 -10.30 13.86 -0.16
CA GLU A 27 -10.23 15.23 -0.67
C GLU A 27 -10.01 15.27 -2.18
N ASN A 28 -9.12 14.45 -2.72
CA ASN A 28 -8.68 14.56 -4.12
C ASN A 28 -9.43 13.66 -5.10
N ILE A 29 -10.15 12.63 -4.62
CA ILE A 29 -10.84 11.66 -5.48
C ILE A 29 -12.30 11.50 -5.09
N ILE A 30 -12.58 11.03 -3.87
CA ILE A 30 -13.93 10.59 -3.49
C ILE A 30 -14.93 11.75 -3.53
N ASN A 31 -14.56 12.92 -2.98
CA ASN A 31 -15.42 14.09 -2.97
C ASN A 31 -15.78 14.60 -4.38
N HIS A 32 -14.95 14.30 -5.38
CA HIS A 32 -15.16 14.73 -6.77
C HIS A 32 -15.93 13.68 -7.61
N LEU A 33 -16.08 12.46 -7.11
CA LEU A 33 -16.75 11.35 -7.78
C LEU A 33 -18.01 10.94 -7.01
N SER A 34 -18.99 11.82 -6.96
CA SER A 34 -20.20 11.66 -6.12
C SER A 34 -21.10 10.46 -6.45
N ARG A 35 -20.90 9.81 -7.61
CA ARG A 35 -21.61 8.59 -8.02
C ARG A 35 -20.80 7.31 -7.81
N LEU A 36 -19.59 7.42 -7.27
CA LEU A 36 -18.70 6.30 -7.06
C LEU A 36 -19.22 5.42 -5.91
N ASN A 37 -19.80 4.28 -6.27
CA ASN A 37 -20.36 3.32 -5.32
C ASN A 37 -19.31 2.30 -4.87
N LYS A 38 -18.30 2.03 -5.71
CA LYS A 38 -17.24 1.07 -5.43
C LYS A 38 -15.89 1.65 -5.79
N PHE A 39 -15.04 1.76 -4.77
CA PHE A 39 -13.68 2.23 -4.93
C PHE A 39 -12.73 1.18 -4.37
N LEU A 40 -11.94 0.58 -5.26
CA LEU A 40 -10.86 -0.33 -4.90
C LEU A 40 -9.54 0.39 -5.17
N PHE A 41 -8.55 0.17 -4.32
CA PHE A 41 -7.25 0.75 -4.56
C PHE A 41 -6.10 -0.12 -4.04
N ASN A 42 -4.94 0.10 -4.64
CA ASN A 42 -3.63 -0.30 -4.15
C ASN A 42 -2.65 0.83 -4.42
N ILE A 43 -2.18 1.41 -3.34
CA ILE A 43 -1.35 2.60 -3.33
C ILE A 43 -0.03 2.22 -2.70
N LEU A 44 1.04 2.52 -3.40
CA LEU A 44 2.38 2.54 -2.85
C LEU A 44 2.81 4.00 -2.76
N SER A 45 3.10 4.47 -1.55
CA SER A 45 3.58 5.82 -1.30
C SER A 45 4.98 5.75 -0.72
N ILE A 46 5.92 6.48 -1.32
CA ILE A 46 7.31 6.57 -0.88
C ILE A 46 7.52 7.98 -0.30
N MET A 47 8.14 8.07 0.86
CA MET A 47 8.44 9.32 1.56
C MET A 47 9.94 9.47 1.78
N HIS A 48 10.48 10.69 1.64
CA HIS A 48 11.86 11.00 2.03
C HIS A 48 11.92 11.53 3.47
N LEU A 49 12.85 11.01 4.28
CA LEU A 49 12.98 11.31 5.73
C LEU A 49 13.87 12.53 6.04
N HIS A 50 14.16 13.39 5.06
CA HIS A 50 15.18 14.47 5.19
C HIS A 50 14.88 15.54 6.27
N MET A 51 13.68 15.59 6.83
CA MET A 51 13.32 16.48 7.95
C MET A 51 12.57 15.63 8.97
N LYS A 52 12.96 15.61 10.27
CA LYS A 52 12.33 14.84 11.36
C LYS A 52 10.81 14.66 11.16
N PRO A 53 10.36 13.65 10.41
CA PRO A 53 8.97 13.58 10.03
C PRO A 53 8.24 12.89 11.18
N TYR A 54 6.99 13.27 11.39
CA TYR A 54 6.09 12.37 12.07
C TYR A 54 6.04 11.07 11.25
N LEU A 55 6.34 9.94 11.91
CA LEU A 55 6.40 8.62 11.28
C LEU A 55 5.11 7.87 11.64
N PRO A 56 4.06 7.95 10.82
CA PRO A 56 2.81 7.25 11.11
C PRO A 56 3.00 5.74 11.17
N THR A 57 2.26 5.09 12.05
CA THR A 57 2.14 3.63 12.14
C THR A 57 1.06 3.11 11.17
N ASN A 58 1.02 1.79 10.99
CA ASN A 58 -0.04 1.13 10.23
C ASN A 58 -1.44 1.51 10.76
N GLU A 59 -1.62 1.47 12.09
CA GLU A 59 -2.89 1.76 12.74
C GLU A 59 -3.32 3.21 12.50
N GLU A 60 -2.39 4.17 12.62
CA GLU A 60 -2.66 5.58 12.35
C GLU A 60 -3.07 5.80 10.89
N ILE A 61 -2.38 5.16 9.92
CA ILE A 61 -2.76 5.21 8.50
C ILE A 61 -4.15 4.59 8.29
N GLU A 62 -4.40 3.37 8.79
CA GLU A 62 -5.69 2.69 8.64
C GLU A 62 -6.85 3.50 9.24
N ASN A 63 -6.62 4.17 10.38
CA ASN A 63 -7.62 5.02 11.03
C ASN A 63 -8.05 6.21 10.17
N THR A 64 -7.20 6.72 9.28
CA THR A 64 -7.58 7.78 8.32
C THR A 64 -8.65 7.31 7.33
N PHE A 65 -8.84 5.99 7.18
CA PHE A 65 -9.87 5.40 6.34
C PHE A 65 -11.11 4.96 7.11
N SER A 66 -11.26 5.33 8.39
CA SER A 66 -12.43 4.98 9.21
C SER A 66 -13.78 5.35 8.58
N ASN A 67 -13.79 6.38 7.72
CA ASN A 67 -14.99 6.84 7.02
C ASN A 67 -15.17 6.21 5.62
N PHE A 68 -14.27 5.33 5.17
CA PHE A 68 -14.45 4.61 3.91
C PHE A 68 -15.45 3.48 4.13
N THR A 69 -16.62 3.61 3.50
CA THR A 69 -17.63 2.55 3.50
C THR A 69 -17.19 1.44 2.54
N GLY A 70 -17.19 0.19 3.02
CA GLY A 70 -16.95 -0.98 2.17
C GLY A 70 -15.92 -1.95 2.75
N ASN A 71 -14.97 -2.34 1.91
CA ASN A 71 -13.98 -3.37 2.18
C ASN A 71 -12.98 -2.96 3.28
N LYS A 72 -12.46 -3.96 4.01
CA LYS A 72 -11.36 -3.77 4.96
C LYS A 72 -10.15 -3.16 4.23
N ILE A 73 -9.55 -2.15 4.83
CA ILE A 73 -8.32 -1.53 4.32
C ILE A 73 -7.16 -2.08 5.15
N ILE A 74 -6.07 -2.39 4.47
CA ILE A 74 -4.85 -2.90 5.08
C ILE A 74 -3.72 -1.97 4.68
N SER A 75 -2.88 -1.62 5.66
CA SER A 75 -1.66 -0.85 5.45
C SER A 75 -0.41 -1.66 5.81
N SER A 76 0.70 -1.29 5.18
CA SER A 76 2.04 -1.76 5.48
C SER A 76 3.00 -0.59 5.36
N VAL A 77 3.34 -0.02 6.51
CA VAL A 77 4.26 1.10 6.69
C VAL A 77 5.60 0.56 7.13
N GLU A 78 6.64 0.98 6.42
CA GLU A 78 8.01 0.62 6.68
C GLU A 78 8.93 1.82 6.55
N TYR A 79 9.96 1.86 7.37
CA TYR A 79 10.95 2.92 7.38
C TYR A 79 12.33 2.32 7.13
N PHE A 80 13.10 3.00 6.27
CA PHE A 80 14.42 2.63 5.82
C PHE A 80 15.42 3.73 6.23
N PRO A 81 16.00 3.65 7.44
CA PRO A 81 16.87 4.69 7.99
C PRO A 81 18.12 4.93 7.15
N ILE A 82 18.73 3.88 6.57
CA ILE A 82 19.98 3.98 5.79
C ILE A 82 19.71 4.79 4.52
N ARG A 83 18.57 4.54 3.87
CA ARG A 83 18.15 5.25 2.65
C ARG A 83 17.44 6.56 2.93
N GLN A 84 17.23 6.91 4.21
CA GLN A 84 16.44 8.07 4.64
C GLN A 84 15.10 8.13 3.91
N SER A 85 14.38 7.00 3.86
CA SER A 85 13.09 6.90 3.18
C SER A 85 12.11 6.05 3.96
N GLY A 86 10.82 6.21 3.71
CA GLY A 86 9.78 5.28 4.15
C GLY A 86 8.94 4.84 2.96
N GLN A 87 8.30 3.69 3.09
CA GLN A 87 7.24 3.27 2.18
C GLN A 87 5.98 2.96 2.98
N CYS A 88 4.84 3.28 2.39
CA CYS A 88 3.53 2.90 2.88
C CYS A 88 2.77 2.29 1.73
N ARG A 89 2.44 1.01 1.84
CA ARG A 89 1.49 0.36 0.96
C ARG A 89 0.13 0.33 1.63
N ILE A 90 -0.91 0.73 0.92
CA ILE A 90 -2.29 0.69 1.40
C ILE A 90 -3.16 0.09 0.31
N TYR A 91 -4.01 -0.87 0.67
CA TYR A 91 -4.89 -1.49 -0.30
C TYR A 91 -6.21 -1.92 0.30
N THR A 92 -7.20 -2.04 -0.58
CA THR A 92 -8.49 -2.63 -0.29
C THR A 92 -8.40 -4.15 -0.27
N TYR A 93 -8.91 -4.81 0.76
CA TYR A 93 -8.95 -6.27 0.88
C TYR A 93 -10.23 -6.85 0.23
N PRO A 94 -10.14 -7.98 -0.52
CA PRO A 94 -8.92 -8.72 -0.85
C PRO A 94 -8.07 -7.99 -1.88
N PHE A 95 -6.75 -8.20 -1.82
CA PHE A 95 -5.82 -7.67 -2.82
C PHE A 95 -6.03 -8.39 -4.15
N THR A 96 -6.41 -7.67 -5.21
CA THR A 96 -6.79 -8.27 -6.51
C THR A 96 -5.78 -8.05 -7.63
N ILE A 97 -4.66 -7.41 -7.35
CA ILE A 97 -3.69 -7.03 -8.38
C ILE A 97 -2.70 -8.17 -8.64
N ASN A 98 -2.20 -8.23 -9.87
CA ASN A 98 -1.31 -9.30 -10.34
C ASN A 98 0.16 -9.10 -9.99
N ASN A 99 0.55 -7.90 -9.56
CA ASN A 99 1.90 -7.59 -9.12
C ASN A 99 1.93 -7.08 -7.67
N TYR A 100 3.01 -7.40 -6.95
CA TYR A 100 3.31 -6.81 -5.66
C TYR A 100 4.74 -6.28 -5.67
N ALA A 101 4.87 -4.96 -5.76
CA ALA A 101 6.17 -4.32 -5.88
C ALA A 101 6.80 -4.00 -4.53
N ARG A 102 8.14 -3.92 -4.49
CA ARG A 102 8.94 -3.41 -3.36
C ARG A 102 8.71 -4.12 -2.03
N ILE A 103 8.64 -5.45 -2.05
CA ILE A 103 8.57 -6.25 -0.82
C ILE A 103 9.92 -6.16 -0.11
N SER A 104 9.91 -5.73 1.15
CA SER A 104 11.11 -5.65 1.98
C SER A 104 11.20 -6.80 2.99
N ASN A 105 12.36 -6.91 3.65
CA ASN A 105 12.62 -7.86 4.74
C ASN A 105 11.53 -7.87 5.83
N ASN A 106 10.88 -6.71 6.08
CA ASN A 106 9.85 -6.56 7.11
C ASN A 106 8.47 -7.03 6.66
N PHE A 107 8.34 -7.61 5.47
CA PHE A 107 7.09 -8.17 4.99
C PHE A 107 6.52 -9.18 5.99
N SER A 108 5.34 -8.85 6.51
CA SER A 108 4.64 -9.61 7.56
C SER A 108 3.92 -10.86 7.03
N GLY A 109 3.85 -11.03 5.71
CA GLY A 109 3.13 -12.12 5.07
C GLY A 109 1.69 -11.76 4.74
N GLY A 110 0.88 -12.80 4.48
CA GLY A 110 -0.52 -12.68 4.07
C GLY A 110 -0.77 -13.45 2.78
N LEU A 111 -2.04 -13.70 2.44
CA LEU A 111 -2.36 -14.52 1.27
C LEU A 111 -2.76 -13.67 0.07
N PHE A 112 -1.92 -13.64 -0.96
CA PHE A 112 -2.09 -12.82 -2.16
C PHE A 112 -2.32 -13.69 -3.40
N LYS A 113 -3.52 -14.29 -3.49
CA LYS A 113 -3.87 -15.28 -4.53
C LYS A 113 -3.85 -14.75 -5.96
N TYR A 114 -3.93 -13.45 -6.15
CA TYR A 114 -3.99 -12.85 -7.49
C TYR A 114 -2.61 -12.41 -7.99
N VAL A 115 -1.59 -12.39 -7.12
CA VAL A 115 -0.25 -11.92 -7.44
C VAL A 115 0.54 -13.04 -8.13
N HIS A 116 1.10 -12.71 -9.29
CA HIS A 116 1.94 -13.56 -10.13
C HIS A 116 3.36 -13.01 -10.29
N GLU A 117 3.56 -11.74 -10.01
CA GLU A 117 4.85 -11.05 -10.14
C GLU A 117 5.16 -10.29 -8.85
N ILE A 118 6.39 -10.41 -8.36
CA ILE A 118 6.86 -9.61 -7.23
C ILE A 118 8.14 -8.89 -7.60
N SER A 119 8.36 -7.73 -6.97
CA SER A 119 9.70 -7.15 -6.90
C SER A 119 10.12 -7.01 -5.45
N LEU A 120 11.40 -7.32 -5.22
CA LEU A 120 12.01 -7.27 -3.91
C LEU A 120 12.77 -5.95 -3.74
N PHE A 121 12.81 -5.45 -2.52
CA PHE A 121 13.56 -4.25 -2.17
C PHE A 121 14.32 -4.48 -0.87
N ASP A 122 15.64 -4.36 -0.92
CA ASP A 122 16.52 -4.59 0.21
C ASP A 122 17.12 -3.28 0.77
N GLU A 123 17.09 -3.21 2.09
CA GLU A 123 17.99 -2.34 2.87
C GLU A 123 19.14 -3.16 3.50
N HIS A 124 18.89 -4.44 3.76
CA HIS A 124 19.84 -5.44 4.26
C HIS A 124 19.60 -6.77 3.55
N HIS A 125 20.55 -7.70 3.63
CA HIS A 125 20.44 -9.01 2.98
C HIS A 125 19.16 -9.78 3.39
N PHE A 126 18.53 -10.44 2.42
CA PHE A 126 17.39 -11.32 2.66
C PHE A 126 17.83 -12.60 3.39
N GLU A 127 17.13 -12.92 4.47
CA GLU A 127 17.31 -14.18 5.21
C GLU A 127 16.48 -15.32 4.60
N HIS A 128 16.79 -16.57 4.94
CA HIS A 128 16.08 -17.73 4.40
C HIS A 128 14.57 -17.69 4.76
N GLU A 129 14.27 -17.26 5.98
CA GLU A 129 12.92 -17.12 6.54
C GLU A 129 12.07 -16.13 5.74
N PHE A 130 12.70 -15.11 5.13
CA PHE A 130 12.01 -14.20 4.23
C PHE A 130 11.46 -14.93 3.01
N PHE A 131 12.26 -15.78 2.35
CA PHE A 131 11.83 -16.54 1.18
C PHE A 131 10.75 -17.58 1.52
N ILE A 132 10.78 -18.16 2.73
CA ILE A 132 9.69 -19.00 3.23
C ILE A 132 8.39 -18.19 3.31
N ARG A 133 8.42 -16.98 3.90
CA ARG A 133 7.25 -16.09 3.97
C ARG A 133 6.73 -15.73 2.58
N ILE A 134 7.63 -15.42 1.62
CA ILE A 134 7.25 -15.16 0.22
C ILE A 134 6.52 -16.37 -0.38
N ALA A 135 7.11 -17.57 -0.30
CA ALA A 135 6.52 -18.77 -0.88
C ALA A 135 5.12 -19.08 -0.31
N GLN A 136 4.92 -18.86 0.99
CA GLN A 136 3.61 -19.04 1.65
C GLN A 136 2.60 -17.97 1.25
N SER A 137 3.06 -16.74 1.01
CA SER A 137 2.21 -15.59 0.76
C SER A 137 1.70 -15.50 -0.67
N PHE A 138 2.49 -16.01 -1.62
CA PHE A 138 2.23 -15.86 -3.05
C PHE A 138 2.20 -17.23 -3.75
N PRO A 139 1.10 -18.00 -3.61
CA PRO A 139 1.01 -19.38 -4.07
C PRO A 139 1.06 -19.57 -5.60
N PHE A 140 0.93 -18.48 -6.36
CA PHE A 140 0.89 -18.51 -7.84
C PHE A 140 1.97 -17.64 -8.47
N LEU A 141 3.06 -17.36 -7.76
CA LEU A 141 4.29 -16.84 -8.36
C LEU A 141 4.76 -17.83 -9.43
N LYS A 142 5.07 -17.30 -10.62
CA LYS A 142 5.62 -18.06 -11.73
C LYS A 142 7.15 -17.99 -11.76
#